data_AF-A0A519CXC8-F1
#
_entry.id   AF-A0A519CXC8-F1
#
_cell.length_a   1.000
_cell.length_b   1.000
_cell.length_c   1.000
_cell.angle_alpha   90.00
_cell.angle_beta   90.00
_cell.angle_gamma   90.00
#
_symmetry.space_group_name_H-M   'P 1'
#
loop_
_entity.id
_entity.type
_entity.pdbx_description
1 polymer ?
#
loop_
_entity_poly.entity_id
_entity_poly.type
_entity_poly.pdbx_seq_one_letter_code
_entity_poly.pdbx_strand_id
1 'polypeptide(L)'
;FRAIENGIGGEIFIPKLKAYTLGTLVDSILEQFDSKITVEKIDIRTGEKFHESLISYDEIRNVYETLEDYIIFESLDSKKYLNDKLSFNPAHLVERYSSDKVPLLTKSEICDMFIQENIF
;
A
#
# COMPACT_ATOMS: atom_id res chain seq x y z
N PHE A 1 8.40 11.55 9.33
CA PHE A 1 8.92 10.20 9.03
C PHE A 1 8.30 9.22 10.03
N ARG A 2 7.16 8.59 9.69
CA ARG A 2 6.31 7.90 10.68
C ARG A 2 6.99 6.73 11.39
N ALA A 3 7.72 5.88 10.65
CA ALA A 3 8.45 4.76 11.25
C ALA A 3 9.57 5.23 12.19
N ILE A 4 10.22 6.36 11.91
CA ILE A 4 11.28 6.93 12.76
C ILE A 4 10.68 7.56 14.02
N GLU A 5 9.53 8.22 13.89
CA GLU A 5 8.85 8.90 14.99
C GLU A 5 8.15 7.93 15.94
N ASN A 6 7.56 6.86 15.40
CA ASN A 6 6.70 5.93 16.16
C ASN A 6 7.37 4.57 16.46
N GLY A 7 8.48 4.25 15.80
CA GLY A 7 9.16 2.96 15.95
C GLY A 7 10.14 2.94 17.12
N ILE A 8 10.17 1.81 17.82
CA ILE A 8 11.14 1.50 18.87
C ILE A 8 12.19 0.49 18.34
N GLY A 9 11.89 -0.23 17.26
CA GLY A 9 12.78 -1.12 16.49
C GLY A 9 12.30 -2.58 16.48
N GLY A 10 12.28 -3.20 15.30
CA GLY A 10 11.79 -4.57 15.06
C GLY A 10 10.38 -4.63 14.47
N GLU A 11 9.71 -3.48 14.33
CA GLU A 11 8.41 -3.35 13.69
C GLU A 11 8.54 -3.15 12.18
N ILE A 12 7.55 -3.64 11.43
CA ILE A 12 7.38 -3.35 10.00
C ILE A 12 6.18 -2.42 9.85
N PHE A 13 6.42 -1.21 9.35
CA PHE A 13 5.37 -0.23 9.08
C PHE A 13 4.92 -0.33 7.63
N ILE A 14 3.62 -0.54 7.42
CA ILE A 14 3.00 -0.72 6.12
C ILE A 14 1.90 0.34 5.97
N PRO A 15 2.04 1.31 5.05
CA PRO A 15 1.01 2.32 4.87
C PRO A 15 -0.29 1.71 4.36
N LYS A 16 -1.42 2.29 4.78
CA LYS A 16 -2.73 1.98 4.21
C LYS A 16 -2.84 2.65 2.84
N LEU A 17 -2.72 1.85 1.79
CA LEU A 17 -2.74 2.26 0.40
C LEU A 17 -4.07 1.89 -0.29
N LYS A 18 -4.47 2.75 -1.22
CA LYS A 18 -5.36 2.38 -2.33
C LYS A 18 -4.53 1.72 -3.43
N ALA A 19 -5.16 0.94 -4.30
CA ALA A 19 -4.51 0.36 -5.48
C ALA A 19 -5.00 1.02 -6.77
N TYR A 20 -4.41 0.66 -7.90
CA TYR A 20 -4.90 1.04 -9.23
C TYR A 20 -4.71 -0.14 -10.19
N THR A 21 -5.46 -0.15 -11.29
CA THR A 21 -5.23 -1.12 -12.37
C THR A 21 -4.23 -0.56 -13.37
N LEU A 22 -3.49 -1.44 -14.06
CA LEU A 22 -2.58 -1.02 -15.13
C LEU A 22 -3.32 -0.26 -16.24
N GLY A 23 -4.55 -0.66 -16.57
CA GLY A 23 -5.37 0.05 -17.57
C GLY A 23 -5.66 1.49 -17.15
N THR A 24 -6.12 1.70 -15.91
CA THR A 24 -6.39 3.04 -15.38
C THR A 24 -5.13 3.90 -15.38
N LEU A 25 -3.97 3.34 -15.02
CA LEU A 25 -2.71 4.06 -15.06
C LEU A 25 -2.32 4.48 -16.49
N VAL A 26 -2.43 3.55 -17.45
CA VAL A 26 -2.17 3.84 -18.87
C VAL A 26 -3.09 4.95 -19.37
N ASP A 27 -4.40 4.86 -19.10
CA ASP A 27 -5.36 5.89 -19.48
C ASP A 27 -5.04 7.25 -18.87
N SER A 28 -4.65 7.30 -17.59
CA SER A 28 -4.23 8.53 -16.90
C SER A 28 -2.97 9.15 -17.52
N ILE A 29 -2.00 8.31 -17.94
CA ILE A 29 -0.77 8.79 -18.60
C ILE A 29 -1.10 9.36 -19.97
N LEU A 30 -1.92 8.66 -20.76
CA LEU A 30 -2.30 9.12 -22.10
C LEU A 30 -3.02 10.47 -22.09
N GLU A 31 -3.81 10.75 -21.05
CA GLU A 31 -4.50 12.03 -20.88
C GLU A 31 -3.54 13.23 -20.71
N GLN A 32 -2.28 12.99 -20.33
CA GLN A 32 -1.28 14.06 -20.20
C GLN A 32 -0.68 14.51 -21.55
N PHE A 33 -1.02 13.83 -22.65
CA PHE A 33 -0.44 14.12 -23.96
C PHE A 33 -1.52 14.41 -25.01
N ASP A 34 -1.39 15.55 -25.69
CA ASP A 34 -2.26 15.94 -26.82
C ASP A 34 -1.95 15.21 -28.15
N SER A 35 -1.17 14.13 -28.08
CA SER A 35 -0.68 13.41 -29.26
C SER A 35 -1.35 12.04 -29.40
N LYS A 36 -1.49 11.57 -30.65
CA LYS A 36 -1.98 10.20 -30.91
C LYS A 36 -0.89 9.19 -30.54
N ILE A 37 -0.99 8.63 -29.36
CA ILE A 37 -0.12 7.56 -28.87
C ILE A 37 -0.79 6.21 -29.17
N THR A 38 0.01 5.22 -29.57
CA THR A 38 -0.47 3.85 -29.80
C THR A 38 -0.08 2.98 -28.62
N VAL A 39 -1.02 2.20 -28.07
CA VAL A 39 -0.78 1.26 -26.98
C VAL A 39 -0.68 -0.15 -27.54
N GLU A 40 0.46 -0.81 -27.32
CA GLU A 40 0.65 -2.23 -27.63
C GLU A 40 0.51 -3.06 -26.36
N LYS A 41 -0.40 -4.03 -26.37
CA LYS A 41 -0.55 -4.97 -25.26
C LYS A 41 0.38 -6.17 -25.49
N ILE A 42 1.32 -6.36 -24.58
CA ILE A 42 2.17 -7.55 -24.51
C ILE A 42 1.63 -8.55 -23.47
N ASP A 43 2.11 -9.79 -23.54
CA ASP A 43 1.80 -10.83 -22.56
C ASP A 43 2.51 -10.58 -21.21
N ILE A 44 1.98 -11.21 -20.16
CA ILE A 44 2.59 -11.18 -18.82
C ILE A 44 4.02 -11.73 -18.87
N ARG A 45 4.96 -11.02 -18.26
CA ARG A 45 6.36 -11.45 -18.23
C ARG A 45 6.56 -12.49 -17.14
N THR A 46 7.50 -13.41 -17.36
CA THR A 46 7.85 -14.45 -16.39
C THR A 46 8.21 -13.83 -15.04
N GLY A 47 7.52 -14.26 -13.99
CA GLY A 47 7.77 -13.80 -12.61
C GLY A 47 6.91 -12.61 -12.17
N GLU A 48 6.14 -11.98 -13.07
CA GLU A 48 5.18 -10.94 -12.67
C GLU A 48 3.96 -11.54 -11.95
N LYS A 49 3.49 -10.83 -10.93
CA LYS A 49 2.25 -11.14 -10.23
C LYS A 49 1.13 -10.23 -10.74
N PHE A 50 -0.10 -10.74 -10.74
CA PHE A 50 -1.29 -9.93 -11.04
C PHE A 50 -1.66 -8.98 -9.88
N HIS A 51 -1.41 -9.41 -8.65
CA HIS A 51 -1.71 -8.66 -7.44
C HIS A 51 -0.52 -8.73 -6.48
N GLU A 52 -0.21 -7.60 -5.85
CA GLU A 52 0.82 -7.51 -4.83
C GLU A 52 0.21 -7.63 -3.44
N SER A 53 0.93 -8.25 -2.52
CA SER A 53 0.52 -8.46 -1.13
C SER A 53 1.54 -7.79 -0.21
N LEU A 54 1.06 -6.94 0.68
CA LEU A 54 1.87 -6.25 1.68
C LEU A 54 1.83 -6.95 3.04
N ILE A 55 0.72 -7.65 3.35
CA ILE A 55 0.58 -8.46 4.57
C ILE A 55 0.02 -9.82 4.16
N SER A 56 0.73 -10.89 4.49
CA SER A 56 0.31 -12.27 4.29
C SER A 56 -0.67 -12.73 5.37
N TYR A 57 -1.34 -13.86 5.15
CA TYR A 57 -2.29 -14.42 6.12
C TYR A 57 -1.62 -14.75 7.46
N ASP A 58 -0.39 -15.26 7.43
CA ASP A 58 0.35 -15.66 8.63
C ASP A 58 0.81 -14.47 9.47
N GLU A 59 1.04 -13.31 8.84
CA GLU A 59 1.45 -12.07 9.52
C GLU A 59 0.30 -11.40 10.28
N ILE A 60 -0.96 -11.58 9.84
CA ILE A 60 -2.16 -10.92 10.40
C ILE A 60 -2.24 -11.01 11.92
N ARG A 61 -1.85 -12.16 12.50
CA ARG A 61 -1.91 -12.39 13.96
C ARG A 61 -1.11 -11.39 14.79
N ASN A 62 -0.11 -10.75 14.18
CA ASN A 62 0.77 -9.79 14.82
C ASN A 62 0.60 -8.37 14.25
N VAL A 63 -0.49 -8.11 13.52
CA VAL A 63 -0.76 -6.80 12.92
C VAL A 63 -1.59 -5.95 13.87
N TYR A 64 -1.14 -4.72 14.04
CA TYR A 64 -1.88 -3.64 14.66
C TYR A 64 -2.11 -2.53 13.66
N GLU A 65 -3.02 -1.61 13.95
CA GLU A 65 -3.33 -0.51 13.07
C GLU A 65 -3.40 0.84 13.79
N THR A 66 -2.99 1.86 13.04
CA THR A 66 -3.28 3.27 13.30
C THR A 66 -4.23 3.79 12.23
N LEU A 67 -4.49 5.10 12.22
CA LEU A 67 -5.24 5.72 11.13
C LEU A 67 -4.53 5.54 9.77
N GLU A 68 -3.20 5.60 9.75
CA GLU A 68 -2.41 5.72 8.51
C GLU A 68 -1.67 4.43 8.13
N ASP A 69 -1.30 3.60 9.11
CA ASP A 69 -0.42 2.44 8.91
C ASP A 69 -1.01 1.17 9.54
N TYR A 70 -0.67 0.04 8.94
CA TYR A 70 -0.57 -1.26 9.62
C TYR A 70 0.85 -1.43 10.15
N ILE A 71 0.98 -2.11 11.29
CA ILE A 71 2.26 -2.32 11.97
C ILE A 71 2.35 -3.80 12.33
N ILE A 72 3.35 -4.50 11.81
CA ILE A 72 3.64 -5.89 12.17
C ILE A 72 4.69 -5.89 13.27
N PHE A 73 4.40 -6.55 14.38
CA PHE A 73 5.38 -6.79 15.45
C PHE A 73 6.02 -8.17 15.35
N GLU A 74 7.32 -8.24 15.63
CA GLU A 74 8.08 -9.50 15.69
C GLU A 74 7.54 -10.46 16.77
N SER A 75 7.11 -9.93 17.92
CA SER A 75 6.43 -10.71 18.97
C SER A 75 5.47 -9.85 19.77
N LEU A 76 4.37 -10.46 20.24
CA LEU A 76 3.43 -9.82 21.18
C LEU A 76 4.01 -9.70 22.60
N ASP A 77 5.01 -10.52 22.94
CA ASP A 77 5.63 -10.61 24.27
C ASP A 77 6.71 -9.55 24.54
N SER A 78 7.02 -8.71 23.55
CA SER A 78 8.00 -7.66 23.76
C SER A 78 7.44 -6.60 24.72
N LYS A 79 7.81 -6.75 25.99
CA LYS A 79 7.71 -5.74 27.08
C LYS A 79 8.09 -4.32 26.65
N LYS A 80 8.85 -4.20 25.56
CA LYS A 80 9.19 -2.98 24.83
C LYS A 80 7.97 -2.14 24.40
N TYR A 81 6.85 -2.77 24.07
CA TYR A 81 5.62 -2.10 23.60
C TYR A 81 4.53 -1.97 24.68
N LEU A 82 4.74 -2.54 25.87
CA LEU A 82 3.81 -2.41 27.01
C LEU A 82 3.87 -1.04 27.71
N ASN A 83 4.75 -0.12 27.28
CA ASN A 83 4.75 1.24 27.80
C ASN A 83 3.59 2.03 27.17
N ASP A 84 2.70 2.54 28.02
CA ASP A 84 1.40 3.21 27.79
C ASP A 84 1.34 4.38 26.78
N LYS A 85 2.39 4.65 26.01
CA LYS A 85 2.47 5.77 25.06
C LYS A 85 1.94 5.47 23.66
N LEU A 86 1.77 4.21 23.29
CA LEU A 86 1.39 3.83 21.93
C LEU A 86 0.08 3.03 21.95
N SER A 87 -1.03 3.73 21.72
CA SER A 87 -2.35 3.12 21.56
C SER A 87 -2.47 2.48 20.17
N PHE A 88 -1.87 1.32 19.99
CA PHE A 88 -2.06 0.50 18.81
C PHE A 88 -3.27 -0.42 19.02
N ASN A 89 -4.26 -0.37 18.12
CA ASN A 89 -5.38 -1.30 18.14
C ASN A 89 -5.01 -2.55 17.34
N PRO A 90 -5.38 -3.77 17.78
CA PRO A 90 -5.26 -4.96 16.94
C PRO A 90 -5.97 -4.73 15.61
N ALA A 91 -5.31 -5.04 14.49
CA ALA A 91 -5.91 -4.81 13.19
C ALA A 91 -7.04 -5.81 12.91
N HIS A 92 -8.15 -5.33 12.37
CA HIS A 92 -9.28 -6.18 11.98
C HIS A 92 -9.14 -6.73 10.55
N LEU A 93 -7.98 -7.31 10.22
CA LEU A 93 -7.74 -7.98 8.95
C LEU A 93 -8.20 -9.45 9.03
N VAL A 94 -9.10 -9.85 8.13
CA VAL A 94 -9.59 -11.24 8.02
C VAL A 94 -8.92 -12.03 6.89
N GLU A 95 -8.34 -11.30 5.93
CA GLU A 95 -7.60 -11.84 4.78
C GLU A 95 -6.32 -11.05 4.55
N ARG A 96 -5.47 -11.54 3.63
CA ARG A 96 -4.22 -10.88 3.26
C ARG A 96 -4.48 -9.44 2.82
N TYR A 97 -3.56 -8.53 3.13
CA TYR A 97 -3.62 -7.16 2.62
C TYR A 97 -2.95 -7.10 1.24
N SER A 98 -3.76 -7.11 0.18
CA SER A 98 -3.31 -7.14 -1.22
C SER A 98 -4.05 -6.16 -2.12
N SER A 99 -3.47 -5.87 -3.29
CA SER A 99 -3.97 -4.82 -4.21
C SER A 99 -5.36 -5.09 -4.78
N ASP A 100 -5.83 -6.34 -4.79
CA ASP A 100 -7.20 -6.73 -5.17
C ASP A 100 -8.23 -6.59 -4.04
N LYS A 101 -7.79 -6.28 -2.81
CA LYS A 101 -8.61 -6.22 -1.60
C LYS A 101 -8.77 -4.82 -1.04
N VAL A 102 -8.30 -3.82 -1.76
CA VAL A 102 -8.32 -2.41 -1.36
C VAL A 102 -9.10 -1.58 -2.37
N PRO A 103 -9.61 -0.40 -1.97
CA PRO A 103 -10.24 0.53 -2.91
C PRO A 103 -9.30 0.89 -4.05
N LEU A 104 -9.85 0.98 -5.26
CA LEU A 104 -9.12 1.42 -6.45
C LEU A 104 -9.16 2.94 -6.58
N LEU A 105 -8.04 3.53 -6.98
CA LEU A 105 -7.94 4.91 -7.42
C LEU A 105 -8.66 5.09 -8.75
N THR A 106 -9.32 6.22 -8.88
CA THR A 106 -9.91 6.69 -10.13
C THR A 106 -8.84 7.33 -11.03
N LYS A 107 -9.14 7.41 -12.33
CA LYS A 107 -8.27 8.09 -13.30
C LYS A 107 -7.94 9.52 -12.88
N SER A 108 -8.93 10.26 -12.38
CA SER A 108 -8.77 11.65 -11.91
C SER A 108 -7.82 11.73 -10.73
N GLU A 109 -7.98 10.87 -9.71
CA GLU A 109 -7.07 10.86 -8.56
C GLU A 109 -5.62 10.61 -8.99
N ILE A 110 -5.38 9.72 -9.95
CA ILE A 110 -4.03 9.46 -10.48
C ILE A 110 -3.49 10.68 -11.25
N CYS A 111 -4.31 11.32 -12.07
CA CYS A 111 -3.90 12.56 -12.77
C CYS A 111 -3.57 13.69 -11.79
N ASP A 112 -4.35 13.85 -10.71
CA ASP A 112 -4.07 14.82 -9.65
C ASP A 112 -2.73 14.52 -8.97
N MET A 113 -2.42 13.24 -8.72
CA MET A 113 -1.13 12.83 -8.16
C MET A 113 0.04 13.16 -9.09
N PHE A 114 -0.12 13.00 -10.42
CA PHE A 114 0.93 13.39 -11.37
C PHE A 114 1.27 14.88 -11.30
N ILE A 115 0.25 15.74 -11.15
CA ILE A 115 0.43 17.18 -11.02
C ILE A 115 1.10 17.53 -9.69
N GLN A 116 0.64 16.91 -8.59
CA GLN A 116 1.20 17.15 -7.25
C GLN A 116 2.68 16.80 -7.15
N GLU A 117 3.08 15.71 -7.81
CA GLU A 117 4.45 15.19 -7.76
C GLU A 117 5.34 15.70 -8.91
N ASN A 118 4.82 16.57 -9.79
CA ASN A 118 5.52 17.10 -10.98
C ASN A 118 6.13 16.00 -11.87
N ILE A 119 5.33 14.97 -12.19
CA ILE A 119 5.77 13.81 -12.97
C ILE A 119 5.83 14.10 -14.49
N PHE A 120 5.19 15.17 -14.96
CA PHE A 120 5.19 15.63 -16.36
C PHE A 120 5.48 17.13 -16.46
#